data_AF-A0A7V8W7W0-F1
#
_entry.id   AF-A0A7V8W7W0-F1
#
_cell.length_a   1.000
_cell.length_b   1.000
_cell.length_c   1.000
_cell.angle_alpha   90.00
_cell.angle_beta   90.00
_cell.angle_gamma   90.00
#
_symmetry.space_group_name_H-M   'P 1'
#
loop_
_entity.id
_entity.type
_entity.pdbx_description
1 polymer ?
#
loop_
_entity_poly.entity_id
_entity_poly.type
_entity_poly.pdbx_seq_one_letter_code
_entity_poly.pdbx_strand_id
1 'polypeptide(L)'
;MRIIMTCVLVTALAAPAFGAGNHDHHAVPTLQGQTTTAVTVQGNTVTLTFGPIDLPAAHDGDLAASMPKHIFELPKDMYLVGYKSAVFTKEGKPLPQNYLHHILMLNNDKESVSCPGEPLFFAGAGLEMTEARFPKGYGVKLEKGKKLMSVVAFYHKAPPTKDVMATFTMEMAPEGAPIKEMDVYQVGVNIVCYSKFGERGKDQTDEGIEIKPGVHVLSAPIKFRMDGCVKFAYPHG
;
A
#
# COMPACT_ATOMS: atom_id res chain seq x y z
N MET A 1 21.86 40.69 73.84
CA MET A 1 21.19 39.53 73.21
C MET A 1 21.39 39.63 71.71
N ARG A 2 21.71 38.50 71.07
CA ARG A 2 22.33 38.32 69.74
C ARG A 2 21.38 38.56 68.55
N ILE A 3 21.94 39.11 67.45
CA ILE A 3 21.93 38.69 66.01
C ILE A 3 20.51 38.39 65.43
N ILE A 4 20.05 38.92 64.29
CA ILE A 4 20.39 38.48 62.91
C ILE A 4 19.78 39.44 61.87
N MET A 5 20.65 39.83 60.93
CA MET A 5 20.39 40.48 59.66
C MET A 5 19.79 39.46 58.68
N THR A 6 18.65 39.77 58.04
CA THR A 6 18.10 38.95 56.95
C THR A 6 17.74 39.84 55.76
N CYS A 7 18.57 39.78 54.71
CA CYS A 7 18.26 40.27 53.37
C CYS A 7 17.14 39.39 52.79
N VAL A 8 16.03 39.99 52.33
CA VAL A 8 15.02 39.29 51.55
C VAL A 8 15.03 39.77 50.11
N LEU A 9 15.00 38.76 49.26
CA LEU A 9 15.33 38.70 47.85
C LEU A 9 14.18 39.23 46.95
N VAL A 10 14.63 39.83 45.85
CA VAL A 10 13.94 40.37 44.66
C VAL A 10 12.62 39.70 44.26
N THR A 11 11.60 40.54 44.04
CA THR A 11 10.36 40.26 43.30
C THR A 11 10.60 40.33 41.78
N ALA A 12 10.30 39.26 41.05
CA ALA A 12 10.14 39.29 39.59
C ALA A 12 8.78 38.68 39.21
N LEU A 13 7.88 39.58 38.77
CA LEU A 13 6.60 39.28 38.14
C LEU A 13 6.86 38.70 36.74
N ALA A 14 6.47 37.46 36.49
CA ALA A 14 6.34 36.92 35.14
C ALA A 14 4.87 36.66 34.83
N ALA A 15 4.35 37.38 33.83
CA ALA A 15 2.99 37.28 33.34
C ALA A 15 2.71 35.88 32.71
N PRO A 16 1.45 35.41 32.73
CA PRO A 16 1.08 34.24 31.95
C PRO A 16 1.03 34.62 30.46
N ALA A 17 1.91 34.02 29.67
CA ALA A 17 1.82 34.10 28.22
C ALA A 17 0.58 33.35 27.75
N PHE A 18 -0.33 34.06 27.11
CA PHE A 18 -1.48 33.50 26.41
C PHE A 18 -1.02 32.75 25.15
N GLY A 19 -1.52 31.52 25.01
CA GLY A 19 -2.03 30.97 23.74
C GLY A 19 -1.02 30.62 22.65
N ALA A 20 -0.35 29.48 22.80
CA ALA A 20 0.04 28.68 21.63
C ALA A 20 -1.12 27.72 21.32
N GLY A 21 -1.69 27.84 20.12
CA GLY A 21 -2.82 27.04 19.67
C GLY A 21 -2.51 25.55 19.75
N ASN A 22 -3.35 24.83 20.51
CA ASN A 22 -3.35 23.39 20.54
C ASN A 22 -3.89 22.90 19.18
N HIS A 23 -3.00 22.53 18.25
CA HIS A 23 -3.39 21.64 17.17
C HIS A 23 -3.58 20.27 17.80
N ASP A 24 -4.81 19.99 18.23
CA ASP A 24 -5.23 18.65 18.61
C ASP A 24 -4.99 17.74 17.40
N HIS A 25 -3.87 17.05 17.41
CA HIS A 25 -3.71 15.83 16.65
C HIS A 25 -4.78 14.89 17.19
N HIS A 26 -5.88 14.74 16.44
CA HIS A 26 -6.81 13.66 16.65
C HIS A 26 -6.03 12.36 16.51
N ALA A 27 -5.49 11.87 17.63
CA ALA A 27 -4.92 10.54 17.72
C ALA A 27 -6.10 9.57 17.58
N VAL A 28 -6.37 9.17 16.32
CA VAL A 28 -7.25 8.04 16.03
C VAL A 28 -6.63 6.82 16.74
N PRO A 29 -7.40 6.03 17.50
CA PRO A 29 -6.87 4.87 18.19
C PRO A 29 -6.18 3.94 17.20
N THR A 30 -4.84 3.88 17.26
CA THR A 30 -4.09 2.86 16.55
C THR A 30 -4.46 1.53 17.20
N LEU A 31 -5.17 0.65 16.47
CA LEU A 31 -5.49 -0.69 16.94
C LEU A 31 -4.19 -1.48 17.16
N GLN A 32 -3.67 -1.44 18.38
CA GLN A 32 -2.57 -2.29 18.81
C GLN A 32 -3.09 -3.74 18.88
N GLY A 33 -2.66 -4.58 17.94
CA GLY A 33 -2.71 -6.05 18.08
C GLY A 33 -3.85 -6.82 17.41
N GLN A 34 -4.58 -6.29 16.42
CA GLN A 34 -5.73 -7.01 15.83
C GLN A 34 -5.73 -7.22 14.31
N THR A 35 -4.92 -6.49 13.54
CA THR A 35 -4.89 -6.65 12.08
C THR A 35 -3.83 -7.68 11.70
N THR A 36 -4.25 -8.84 11.18
CA THR A 36 -3.32 -9.87 10.70
C THR A 36 -3.43 -10.04 9.20
N THR A 37 -2.33 -10.43 8.58
CA THR A 37 -2.36 -10.99 7.23
C THR A 37 -2.11 -12.48 7.35
N ALA A 38 -3.04 -13.28 6.86
CA ALA A 38 -2.94 -14.73 6.83
C ALA A 38 -2.80 -15.20 5.39
N VAL A 39 -1.84 -16.11 5.13
CA VAL A 39 -1.64 -16.72 3.82
C VAL A 39 -2.07 -18.18 3.90
N THR A 40 -2.95 -18.59 3.00
CA THR A 40 -3.41 -19.98 2.89
C THR A 40 -3.14 -20.49 1.49
N VAL A 41 -2.69 -21.74 1.40
CA VAL A 41 -2.46 -22.43 0.12
C VAL A 41 -3.36 -23.66 0.09
N GLN A 42 -4.24 -23.74 -0.90
CA GLN A 42 -5.16 -24.86 -1.09
C GLN A 42 -5.18 -25.26 -2.57
N GLY A 43 -4.62 -26.42 -2.88
CA GLY A 43 -4.44 -26.87 -4.26
C GLY A 43 -3.64 -25.84 -5.06
N ASN A 44 -4.25 -25.31 -6.13
CA ASN A 44 -3.65 -24.29 -7.00
C ASN A 44 -4.08 -22.87 -6.63
N THR A 45 -4.58 -22.65 -5.42
CA THR A 45 -5.03 -21.34 -4.96
C THR A 45 -4.18 -20.88 -3.80
N VAL A 46 -3.72 -19.63 -3.86
CA VAL A 46 -3.06 -18.95 -2.74
C VAL A 46 -3.91 -17.75 -2.36
N THR A 47 -4.40 -17.71 -1.12
CA THR A 47 -5.25 -16.61 -0.64
C THR A 47 -4.56 -15.89 0.49
N LEU A 48 -4.35 -14.59 0.30
CA LEU A 48 -4.01 -13.66 1.35
C LEU A 48 -5.30 -13.08 1.92
N THR A 49 -5.46 -13.15 3.23
CA THR A 49 -6.60 -12.57 3.96
C THR A 49 -6.07 -11.49 4.89
N PHE A 50 -6.64 -10.31 4.79
CA PHE A 50 -6.23 -9.11 5.51
C PHE A 50 -7.35 -8.70 6.48
N GLY A 51 -6.97 -8.38 7.71
CA GLY A 51 -7.89 -7.89 8.75
C GLY A 51 -8.01 -8.85 9.94
N PRO A 52 -9.03 -8.69 10.78
CA PRO A 52 -10.02 -7.60 10.76
C PRO A 52 -9.37 -6.23 11.02
N ILE A 53 -9.96 -5.16 10.48
CA ILE A 53 -9.59 -3.76 10.75
C ILE A 53 -10.83 -2.88 10.88
N ASP A 54 -10.82 -1.91 11.79
CA ASP A 54 -11.88 -0.90 11.87
C ASP A 54 -11.55 0.28 10.95
N LEU A 55 -12.55 0.73 10.18
CA LEU A 55 -12.45 1.91 9.30
C LEU A 55 -13.14 3.13 9.92
N PRO A 56 -12.64 4.36 9.64
CA PRO A 56 -11.47 4.65 8.81
C PRO A 56 -10.16 4.28 9.53
N ALA A 57 -9.25 3.63 8.81
CA ALA A 57 -7.92 3.29 9.32
C ALA A 57 -6.91 4.37 8.92
N ALA A 58 -5.97 4.67 9.82
CA ALA A 58 -4.79 5.46 9.47
C ALA A 58 -3.96 4.73 8.39
N HIS A 59 -3.19 5.49 7.61
CA HIS A 59 -2.26 4.93 6.64
C HIS A 59 -0.82 5.28 7.00
N ASP A 60 0.10 4.37 6.71
CA ASP A 60 1.54 4.62 6.72
C ASP A 60 1.94 5.54 5.55
N GLY A 61 2.81 6.51 5.80
CA GLY A 61 3.16 7.55 4.82
C GLY A 61 3.91 7.03 3.61
N ASP A 62 4.79 6.04 3.79
CA ASP A 62 5.73 5.59 2.76
C ASP A 62 5.09 4.77 1.63
N LEU A 63 3.92 4.15 1.87
CA LEU A 63 3.19 3.35 0.88
C LEU A 63 1.66 3.50 0.98
N ALA A 64 1.17 4.50 1.71
CA ALA A 64 -0.26 4.69 2.01
C ALA A 64 -0.95 3.43 2.59
N ALA A 65 -0.20 2.56 3.28
CA ALA A 65 -0.69 1.26 3.73
C ALA A 65 -1.56 1.39 4.98
N SER A 66 -2.77 0.83 4.98
CA SER A 66 -3.65 0.79 6.16
C SER A 66 -3.33 -0.37 7.11
N MET A 67 -2.52 -1.33 6.66
CA MET A 67 -2.08 -2.49 7.45
C MET A 67 -0.57 -2.66 7.34
N PRO A 68 0.08 -3.33 8.33
CA PRO A 68 1.50 -3.65 8.24
C PRO A 68 1.83 -4.44 6.96
N LYS A 69 2.94 -4.09 6.32
CA LYS A 69 3.48 -4.83 5.16
C LYS A 69 3.70 -6.28 5.56
N HIS A 70 3.25 -7.22 4.73
CA HIS A 70 3.37 -8.64 5.03
C HIS A 70 4.25 -9.34 4.02
N ILE A 71 5.38 -9.89 4.48
CA ILE A 71 6.30 -10.70 3.69
C ILE A 71 5.89 -12.17 3.81
N PHE A 72 5.81 -12.86 2.68
CA PHE A 72 5.45 -14.27 2.61
C PHE A 72 6.24 -14.98 1.51
N GLU A 73 6.26 -16.30 1.58
CA GLU A 73 6.91 -17.17 0.60
C GLU A 73 5.93 -18.23 0.11
N LEU A 74 6.13 -18.71 -1.11
CA LEU A 74 5.38 -19.85 -1.65
C LEU A 74 6.07 -21.17 -1.29
N PRO A 75 5.30 -22.26 -1.08
CA PRO A 75 5.87 -23.55 -0.68
C PRO A 75 6.67 -24.24 -1.80
N LYS A 76 6.42 -23.86 -3.05
CA LYS A 76 7.06 -24.35 -4.28
C LYS A 76 6.99 -23.27 -5.36
N ASP A 77 7.70 -23.48 -6.46
CA ASP A 77 7.56 -22.65 -7.64
C ASP A 77 6.14 -22.76 -8.18
N MET A 78 5.51 -21.63 -8.46
CA MET A 78 4.16 -21.56 -9.00
C MET A 78 4.08 -20.50 -10.09
N TYR A 79 3.11 -20.67 -11.01
CA TYR A 79 2.81 -19.69 -12.03
C TYR A 79 1.48 -19.04 -11.72
N LEU A 80 1.48 -17.75 -11.39
CA LEU A 80 0.27 -16.96 -11.29
C LEU A 80 -0.36 -16.84 -12.68
N VAL A 81 -1.62 -17.25 -12.83
CA VAL A 81 -2.39 -17.19 -14.09
C VAL A 81 -3.59 -16.26 -14.00
N GLY A 82 -3.91 -15.79 -12.79
CA GLY A 82 -5.01 -14.87 -12.55
C GLY A 82 -5.15 -14.54 -11.07
N TYR A 83 -6.01 -13.58 -10.78
CA TYR A 83 -6.32 -13.21 -9.41
C TYR A 83 -7.68 -12.51 -9.31
N LYS A 84 -8.18 -12.42 -8.09
CA LYS A 84 -9.35 -11.61 -7.72
C LYS A 84 -9.22 -11.12 -6.29
N SER A 85 -9.98 -10.09 -5.94
CA SER A 85 -10.05 -9.57 -4.58
C SER A 85 -11.50 -9.48 -4.08
N ALA A 86 -11.66 -9.44 -2.76
CA ALA A 86 -12.93 -9.19 -2.10
C ALA A 86 -12.72 -8.26 -0.89
N VAL A 87 -13.76 -7.50 -0.53
CA VAL A 87 -13.85 -6.76 0.74
C VAL A 87 -15.17 -7.12 1.41
N PHE A 88 -15.12 -7.40 2.70
CA PHE A 88 -16.23 -7.93 3.46
C PHE A 88 -16.05 -7.65 4.95
N THR A 89 -17.07 -7.82 5.78
CA THR A 89 -16.89 -7.83 7.25
C THR A 89 -16.47 -9.21 7.72
N LYS A 90 -15.92 -9.34 8.93
CA LYS A 90 -15.53 -10.63 9.53
C LYS A 90 -16.64 -11.68 9.55
N GLU A 91 -17.89 -11.26 9.59
CA GLU A 91 -19.08 -12.12 9.51
C GLU A 91 -19.39 -12.60 8.07
N GLY A 92 -18.61 -12.18 7.08
CA GLY A 92 -18.74 -12.55 5.68
C GLY A 92 -19.66 -11.65 4.87
N LYS A 93 -20.13 -10.51 5.41
CA LYS A 93 -20.98 -9.58 4.66
C LYS A 93 -20.16 -8.84 3.60
N PRO A 94 -20.48 -8.96 2.29
CA PRO A 94 -19.77 -8.21 1.26
C PRO A 94 -19.87 -6.69 1.48
N LEU A 95 -18.78 -5.99 1.23
CA LEU A 95 -18.70 -4.54 1.29
C LEU A 95 -18.56 -3.95 -0.13
N PRO A 96 -18.98 -2.69 -0.34
CA PRO A 96 -18.76 -2.01 -1.61
C PRO A 96 -17.28 -1.90 -1.98
N GLN A 97 -16.97 -1.97 -3.28
CA GLN A 97 -15.60 -1.98 -3.79
C GLN A 97 -14.78 -0.72 -3.41
N ASN A 98 -15.44 0.41 -3.19
CA ASN A 98 -14.80 1.66 -2.76
C ASN A 98 -14.28 1.62 -1.31
N TYR A 99 -14.45 0.52 -0.59
CA TYR A 99 -13.74 0.28 0.67
C TYR A 99 -12.27 -0.06 0.46
N LEU A 100 -11.91 -0.58 -0.72
CA LEU A 100 -10.53 -0.89 -1.05
C LEU A 100 -9.87 0.29 -1.77
N HIS A 101 -8.71 0.72 -1.27
CA HIS A 101 -7.90 1.70 -1.96
C HIS A 101 -6.90 1.00 -2.90
N HIS A 102 -6.10 0.07 -2.37
CA HIS A 102 -5.30 -0.86 -3.16
C HIS A 102 -4.81 -2.05 -2.34
N ILE A 103 -4.55 -3.15 -3.04
CA ILE A 103 -3.73 -4.29 -2.65
C ILE A 103 -2.61 -4.35 -3.68
N LEU A 104 -1.37 -4.36 -3.22
CA LEU A 104 -0.18 -4.45 -4.05
C LEU A 104 0.57 -5.73 -3.70
N MET A 105 0.94 -6.49 -4.72
CA MET A 105 1.75 -7.69 -4.61
C MET A 105 3.10 -7.46 -5.27
N LEU A 106 4.16 -7.58 -4.48
CA LEU A 106 5.51 -7.21 -4.87
C LEU A 106 6.45 -8.39 -4.71
N ASN A 107 7.44 -8.47 -5.60
CA ASN A 107 8.56 -9.39 -5.50
C ASN A 107 9.80 -8.56 -5.10
N ASN A 108 10.27 -8.74 -3.86
CA ASN A 108 11.38 -7.95 -3.33
C ASN A 108 12.75 -8.37 -3.87
N ASP A 109 12.82 -9.52 -4.53
CA ASP A 109 14.07 -10.04 -5.12
C ASP A 109 14.20 -9.69 -6.61
N LYS A 110 13.23 -8.96 -7.17
CA LYS A 110 13.26 -8.45 -8.54
C LYS A 110 13.10 -6.94 -8.52
N GLU A 111 13.91 -6.25 -9.30
CA GLU A 111 13.84 -4.79 -9.43
C GLU A 111 12.68 -4.37 -10.33
N SER A 112 12.03 -3.24 -10.01
CA SER A 112 11.05 -2.59 -10.87
C SER A 112 11.69 -2.10 -12.16
N VAL A 113 11.02 -2.34 -13.28
CA VAL A 113 11.49 -1.87 -14.60
C VAL A 113 11.29 -0.38 -14.82
N SER A 114 10.40 0.25 -14.05
CA SER A 114 10.09 1.67 -14.14
C SER A 114 10.81 2.51 -13.08
N CYS A 115 11.10 1.93 -11.91
CA CYS A 115 11.66 2.65 -10.77
C CYS A 115 12.87 1.89 -10.19
N PRO A 116 14.11 2.25 -10.58
CA PRO A 116 15.30 1.58 -10.07
C PRO A 116 15.39 1.59 -8.54
N GLY A 117 15.79 0.46 -7.95
CA GLY A 117 15.87 0.26 -6.51
C GLY A 117 14.55 -0.03 -5.78
N GLU A 118 13.41 -0.02 -6.48
CA GLU A 118 12.11 -0.45 -5.96
C GLU A 118 11.81 -1.91 -6.33
N PRO A 119 11.02 -2.64 -5.53
CA PRO A 119 10.63 -4.01 -5.83
C PRO A 119 9.66 -4.09 -7.03
N LEU A 120 9.67 -5.22 -7.72
CA LEU A 120 8.79 -5.48 -8.86
C LEU A 120 7.34 -5.71 -8.40
N PHE A 121 6.39 -4.93 -8.92
CA PHE A 121 4.96 -5.15 -8.75
C PHE A 121 4.46 -6.18 -9.78
N PHE A 122 3.99 -7.34 -9.30
CA PHE A 122 3.56 -8.43 -10.18
C PHE A 122 2.04 -8.60 -10.26
N ALA A 123 1.29 -8.07 -9.30
CA ALA A 123 -0.18 -8.04 -9.32
C ALA A 123 -0.71 -6.98 -8.34
N GLY A 124 -1.96 -6.56 -8.53
CA GLY A 124 -2.62 -5.66 -7.60
C GLY A 124 -4.10 -5.52 -7.90
N ALA A 125 -4.83 -4.93 -6.95
CA ALA A 125 -6.24 -4.61 -7.09
C ALA A 125 -6.57 -3.34 -6.30
N GLY A 126 -7.25 -2.38 -6.89
CA GLY A 126 -7.88 -1.26 -6.20
C GLY A 126 -9.40 -1.39 -6.18
N LEU A 127 -10.07 -0.23 -6.21
CA LEU A 127 -11.54 -0.11 -6.28
C LEU A 127 -12.17 -0.84 -7.46
N GLU A 128 -11.41 -1.17 -8.51
CA GLU A 128 -11.89 -1.92 -9.66
C GLU A 128 -12.25 -3.36 -9.30
N MET A 129 -11.56 -3.95 -8.32
CA MET A 129 -11.73 -5.32 -7.81
C MET A 129 -12.02 -6.38 -8.88
N THR A 130 -11.51 -6.15 -10.08
CA THR A 130 -11.90 -6.91 -11.26
C THR A 130 -11.12 -8.22 -11.27
N GLU A 131 -11.82 -9.30 -11.55
CA GLU A 131 -11.17 -10.58 -11.75
C GLU A 131 -10.25 -10.52 -12.97
N ALA A 132 -8.97 -10.82 -12.76
CA ALA A 132 -7.95 -10.82 -13.78
C ALA A 132 -7.59 -12.26 -14.17
N ARG A 133 -7.40 -12.46 -15.49
CA ARG A 133 -6.84 -13.67 -16.08
C ARG A 133 -5.80 -13.31 -17.11
N PHE A 134 -4.67 -14.00 -17.07
CA PHE A 134 -3.68 -13.94 -18.13
C PHE A 134 -4.13 -14.77 -19.33
N PRO A 135 -3.59 -14.49 -20.53
CA PRO A 135 -3.85 -15.31 -21.70
C PRO A 135 -3.58 -16.80 -21.42
N LYS A 136 -4.39 -17.69 -21.99
CA LYS A 136 -4.23 -19.13 -21.80
C LYS A 136 -2.81 -19.59 -22.15
N GLY A 137 -2.20 -20.36 -21.25
CA GLY A 137 -0.85 -20.88 -21.42
C GLY A 137 0.26 -19.91 -21.00
N TYR A 138 -0.08 -18.75 -20.43
CA TYR A 138 0.86 -17.79 -19.92
C TYR A 138 0.70 -17.55 -18.42
N GLY A 139 1.78 -17.21 -17.73
CA GLY A 139 1.74 -16.90 -16.31
C GLY A 139 3.01 -16.25 -15.77
N VAL A 140 2.88 -15.57 -14.64
CA VAL A 140 4.02 -14.97 -13.93
C VAL A 140 4.61 -16.02 -13.01
N LYS A 141 5.90 -16.29 -13.18
CA LYS A 141 6.62 -17.21 -12.30
C LYS A 141 6.92 -16.56 -10.95
N LEU A 142 6.44 -17.21 -9.89
CA LEU A 142 6.73 -16.88 -8.50
C LEU A 142 7.54 -18.03 -7.92
N GLU A 143 8.84 -17.79 -7.73
CA GLU A 143 9.80 -18.80 -7.30
C GLU A 143 9.76 -19.02 -5.79
N LYS A 144 9.99 -20.26 -5.36
CA LYS A 144 10.13 -20.63 -3.95
C LYS A 144 11.29 -19.87 -3.31
N GLY A 145 11.12 -19.49 -2.04
CA GLY A 145 12.15 -18.82 -1.25
C GLY A 145 12.42 -17.36 -1.65
N LYS A 146 11.62 -16.81 -2.57
CA LYS A 146 11.59 -15.37 -2.85
C LYS A 146 10.67 -14.66 -1.88
N LYS A 147 11.10 -13.50 -1.40
CA LYS A 147 10.38 -12.62 -0.49
C LYS A 147 9.32 -11.87 -1.26
N LEU A 148 8.13 -12.45 -1.33
CA LEU A 148 6.95 -11.75 -1.81
C LEU A 148 6.43 -10.83 -0.70
N MET A 149 5.91 -9.68 -1.07
CA MET A 149 5.32 -8.72 -0.15
C MET A 149 3.90 -8.39 -0.58
N SER A 150 3.03 -8.23 0.41
CA SER A 150 1.72 -7.62 0.23
C SER A 150 1.63 -6.31 1.01
N VAL A 151 1.00 -5.32 0.37
CA VAL A 151 0.69 -4.01 0.96
C VAL A 151 -0.78 -3.74 0.70
N VAL A 152 -1.53 -3.39 1.75
CA VAL A 152 -2.98 -3.16 1.66
C VAL A 152 -3.34 -1.81 2.23
N ALA A 153 -4.13 -1.07 1.47
CA ALA A 153 -4.73 0.19 1.85
C ALA A 153 -6.24 0.09 1.69
N PHE A 154 -6.95 0.48 2.74
CA PHE A 154 -8.38 0.72 2.72
C PHE A 154 -8.67 2.19 2.45
N TYR A 155 -9.82 2.48 1.86
CA TYR A 155 -10.18 3.85 1.52
C TYR A 155 -10.47 4.68 2.77
N HIS A 156 -9.69 5.73 2.99
CA HIS A 156 -9.76 6.54 4.21
C HIS A 156 -11.05 7.38 4.34
N LYS A 157 -11.88 7.48 3.30
CA LYS A 157 -13.23 8.08 3.37
C LYS A 157 -14.36 7.04 3.36
N ALA A 158 -14.04 5.76 3.52
CA ALA A 158 -15.07 4.74 3.72
C ALA A 158 -15.90 5.07 4.98
N PRO A 159 -17.21 4.78 4.99
CA PRO A 159 -18.03 4.94 6.19
C PRO A 159 -17.45 4.16 7.38
N PRO A 160 -17.57 4.67 8.62
CA PRO A 160 -17.15 3.95 9.80
C PRO A 160 -17.72 2.53 9.83
N THR A 161 -16.85 1.52 9.81
CA THR A 161 -17.23 0.12 9.65
C THR A 161 -16.27 -0.73 10.47
N LYS A 162 -16.80 -1.62 11.30
CA LYS A 162 -15.99 -2.52 12.13
C LYS A 162 -15.62 -3.79 11.40
N ASP A 163 -14.52 -4.39 11.85
CA ASP A 163 -14.12 -5.75 11.48
C ASP A 163 -14.06 -5.96 9.96
N VAL A 164 -13.59 -4.97 9.22
CA VAL A 164 -13.40 -5.04 7.77
C VAL A 164 -12.27 -6.01 7.44
N MET A 165 -12.51 -6.83 6.44
CA MET A 165 -11.63 -7.84 5.90
C MET A 165 -11.44 -7.60 4.41
N ALA A 166 -10.30 -8.01 3.89
CA ALA A 166 -10.08 -8.12 2.44
C ALA A 166 -9.42 -9.45 2.10
N THR A 167 -9.61 -9.93 0.88
CA THR A 167 -8.83 -11.04 0.33
C THR A 167 -8.19 -10.66 -0.98
N PHE A 168 -7.03 -11.27 -1.23
CA PHE A 168 -6.43 -11.35 -2.55
C PHE A 168 -6.18 -12.83 -2.85
N THR A 169 -6.94 -13.36 -3.80
CA THR A 169 -6.89 -14.76 -4.20
C THR A 169 -6.12 -14.86 -5.50
N MET A 170 -4.95 -15.47 -5.44
CA MET A 170 -4.11 -15.83 -6.58
C MET A 170 -4.50 -17.21 -7.10
N GLU A 171 -4.74 -17.28 -8.39
CA GLU A 171 -4.93 -18.54 -9.11
C GLU A 171 -3.61 -18.95 -9.75
N MET A 172 -3.15 -20.14 -9.40
CA MET A 172 -1.92 -20.71 -9.89
C MET A 172 -2.21 -21.74 -10.98
N ALA A 173 -1.29 -21.88 -11.93
CA ALA A 173 -1.37 -22.94 -12.92
C ALA A 173 -1.33 -24.31 -12.23
N PRO A 174 -2.05 -25.32 -12.78
CA PRO A 174 -1.87 -26.70 -12.35
C PRO A 174 -0.43 -27.17 -12.50
N GLU A 175 0.00 -28.05 -11.60
CA GLU A 175 1.32 -28.66 -11.67
C GLU A 175 1.52 -29.41 -13.00
N GLY A 176 2.66 -29.19 -13.64
CA GLY A 176 2.97 -29.77 -14.95
C GLY A 176 2.27 -29.08 -16.14
N ALA A 177 1.44 -28.06 -15.92
CA ALA A 177 0.86 -27.30 -17.03
C ALA A 177 1.96 -26.62 -17.86
N PRO A 178 1.87 -26.66 -19.21
CA PRO A 178 2.83 -25.97 -20.06
C PRO A 178 2.56 -24.46 -20.02
N ILE A 179 3.27 -23.75 -19.13
CA ILE A 179 3.16 -22.31 -18.97
C ILE A 179 4.37 -21.62 -19.58
N LYS A 180 4.11 -20.65 -20.45
CA LYS A 180 5.10 -19.69 -20.91
C LYS A 180 5.21 -18.56 -19.89
N GLU A 181 6.41 -18.37 -19.38
CA GLU A 181 6.74 -17.28 -18.46
C GLU A 181 6.40 -15.93 -19.10
N MET A 182 5.66 -15.11 -18.36
CA MET A 182 5.48 -13.69 -18.62
C MET A 182 6.19 -12.91 -17.53
N ASP A 183 6.96 -11.91 -17.96
CA ASP A 183 7.23 -10.79 -17.09
C ASP A 183 6.02 -9.85 -17.11
N VAL A 184 5.44 -9.62 -15.94
CA VAL A 184 4.33 -8.70 -15.75
C VAL A 184 4.81 -7.54 -14.92
N TYR A 185 4.46 -6.35 -15.37
CA TYR A 185 4.82 -5.09 -14.76
C TYR A 185 3.52 -4.35 -14.49
N GLN A 186 3.24 -4.08 -13.22
CA GLN A 186 2.20 -3.12 -12.90
C GLN A 186 2.78 -1.72 -13.11
N VAL A 187 2.27 -1.03 -14.13
CA VAL A 187 2.51 0.40 -14.29
C VAL A 187 1.48 1.12 -13.44
N GLY A 188 1.84 1.42 -12.20
CA GLY A 188 1.13 2.42 -11.42
C GLY A 188 1.53 3.80 -11.94
N VAL A 189 0.61 4.50 -12.62
CA VAL A 189 0.77 5.95 -12.82
C VAL A 189 0.36 6.60 -11.50
N ASN A 190 1.28 6.56 -10.54
CA ASN A 190 1.14 7.25 -9.28
C ASN A 190 1.68 8.67 -9.50
N ILE A 191 0.92 9.71 -9.18
CA ILE A 191 1.39 11.10 -9.28
C ILE A 191 2.40 11.42 -8.15
N VAL A 192 3.02 10.39 -7.55
CA VAL A 192 4.13 10.49 -6.58
C VAL A 192 4.78 9.12 -6.33
N CYS A 193 6.11 9.07 -6.31
CA CYS A 193 6.91 7.94 -5.81
C CYS A 193 7.15 8.11 -4.30
N TYR A 194 6.61 7.23 -3.47
CA TYR A 194 6.36 7.51 -2.05
C TYR A 194 7.53 7.29 -1.06
N SER A 195 8.62 6.60 -1.44
CA SER A 195 9.53 5.98 -0.45
C SER A 195 10.86 6.71 -0.18
N LYS A 196 11.24 7.78 -0.92
CA LYS A 196 12.60 8.40 -0.80
C LYS A 196 12.68 9.92 -0.91
N PHE A 197 11.63 10.67 -0.58
CA PHE A 197 11.63 12.13 -0.72
C PHE A 197 12.76 12.85 0.04
N GLY A 198 13.19 12.30 1.18
CA GLY A 198 14.23 12.90 2.03
C GLY A 198 15.67 12.66 1.58
N GLU A 199 15.92 11.74 0.64
CA GLU A 199 17.27 11.27 0.29
C GLU A 199 17.72 11.72 -1.12
N ARG A 200 17.00 12.68 -1.71
CA ARG A 200 17.20 13.08 -3.11
C ARG A 200 18.41 13.98 -3.35
N GLY A 201 18.99 13.82 -4.54
CA GLY A 201 19.98 14.75 -5.10
C GLY A 201 19.37 16.10 -5.45
N LYS A 202 20.19 17.16 -5.53
CA LYS A 202 19.72 18.54 -5.85
C LYS A 202 19.18 18.71 -7.27
N ASP A 203 19.39 17.72 -8.12
CA ASP A 203 19.06 17.66 -9.55
C ASP A 203 17.84 16.77 -9.86
N GLN A 204 17.23 16.18 -8.84
CA GLN A 204 16.01 15.38 -8.98
C GLN A 204 14.78 16.25 -8.70
N THR A 205 13.95 16.48 -9.72
CA THR A 205 12.68 17.19 -9.60
C THR A 205 11.52 16.23 -9.34
N ASP A 206 10.52 16.70 -8.60
CA ASP A 206 9.29 15.98 -8.32
C ASP A 206 8.67 15.46 -9.63
N GLU A 207 8.67 14.15 -9.88
CA GLU A 207 7.72 13.56 -10.84
C GLU A 207 6.31 13.43 -10.21
N GLY A 208 5.95 14.41 -9.36
CA GLY A 208 4.59 14.78 -9.08
C GLY A 208 4.28 16.03 -9.89
N ILE A 209 3.46 15.88 -10.92
CA ILE A 209 2.99 17.03 -11.71
C ILE A 209 1.98 17.78 -10.84
N GLU A 210 2.29 19.01 -10.46
CA GLU A 210 1.32 19.90 -9.81
C GLU A 210 0.12 20.09 -10.74
N ILE A 211 -1.02 19.47 -10.41
CA ILE A 211 -2.27 19.67 -11.17
C ILE A 211 -2.94 20.95 -10.70
N LYS A 212 -2.81 22.02 -11.48
CA LYS A 212 -3.53 23.29 -11.29
C LYS A 212 -4.93 23.18 -11.89
N PRO A 213 -5.90 24.04 -11.52
CA PRO A 213 -7.17 24.12 -12.24
C PRO A 213 -6.94 24.28 -13.76
N GLY A 214 -7.55 23.43 -14.58
CA GLY A 214 -7.39 23.41 -16.04
C GLY A 214 -6.99 22.04 -16.61
N VAL A 215 -6.92 21.94 -17.94
CA VAL A 215 -6.42 20.74 -18.63
C VAL A 215 -4.90 20.88 -18.80
N HIS A 216 -4.15 20.01 -18.14
CA HIS A 216 -2.69 19.92 -18.28
C HIS A 216 -2.34 18.69 -19.11
N VAL A 217 -1.71 18.89 -20.26
CA VAL A 217 -1.25 17.80 -21.14
C VAL A 217 0.27 17.74 -21.08
N LEU A 218 0.80 16.63 -20.57
CA LEU A 218 2.22 16.31 -20.67
C LEU A 218 2.41 15.28 -21.76
N SER A 219 3.01 15.71 -22.86
CA SER A 219 3.22 14.92 -24.08
C SER A 219 4.61 14.26 -24.14
N ALA A 220 5.41 14.35 -23.06
CA ALA A 220 6.63 13.58 -22.94
C ALA A 220 6.27 12.08 -22.82
N PRO A 221 6.81 11.21 -23.69
CA PRO A 221 6.46 9.79 -23.65
C PRO A 221 6.93 9.17 -22.34
N ILE A 222 6.05 8.40 -21.67
CA ILE A 222 6.47 7.46 -20.63
C ILE A 222 7.41 6.46 -21.31
N LYS A 223 8.69 6.50 -20.95
CA LYS A 223 9.72 5.64 -21.54
C LYS A 223 9.80 4.34 -20.76
N PHE A 224 9.16 3.29 -21.28
CA PHE A 224 9.42 1.93 -20.83
C PHE A 224 10.79 1.50 -21.38
N ARG A 225 11.58 0.80 -20.55
CA ARG A 225 12.87 0.22 -20.97
C ARG A 225 12.71 -1.04 -21.83
N MET A 226 11.47 -1.39 -22.18
CA MET A 226 11.09 -2.61 -22.89
C MET A 226 9.77 -2.44 -23.63
N ASP A 227 9.56 -3.30 -24.64
CA ASP A 227 8.28 -3.40 -25.34
C ASP A 227 7.23 -4.12 -24.46
N GLY A 228 5.98 -3.65 -24.49
CA GLY A 228 4.91 -4.24 -23.70
C GLY A 228 3.51 -3.75 -24.05
N CYS A 229 2.49 -4.49 -23.60
CA CYS A 229 1.09 -4.04 -23.65
C CYS A 229 0.75 -3.32 -22.34
N VAL A 230 0.39 -2.03 -22.42
CA VAL A 230 -0.02 -1.24 -21.25
C VAL A 230 -1.54 -1.33 -21.10
N LYS A 231 -2.01 -1.82 -19.95
CA LYS A 231 -3.41 -1.72 -19.54
C LYS A 231 -3.53 -0.60 -18.51
N PHE A 232 -4.28 0.45 -18.83
CA PHE A 232 -4.57 1.53 -17.89
C PHE A 232 -5.61 1.05 -16.88
N ALA A 233 -5.29 1.12 -15.59
CA ALA A 233 -6.26 1.09 -14.51
C ALA A 233 -6.59 2.55 -14.19
N TYR A 234 -7.83 2.98 -14.42
CA TYR A 234 -8.24 4.35 -14.13
C TYR A 234 -8.42 4.52 -12.62
N PRO A 235 -7.61 5.38 -11.97
CA PRO A 235 -7.94 5.79 -10.63
C PRO A 235 -9.02 6.88 -10.74
N HIS A 236 -10.10 6.71 -9.99
CA HIS A 236 -11.14 7.70 -9.70
C HIS A 236 -12.35 7.77 -10.67
N GLY A 237 -13.50 7.41 -10.09
CA GLY A 237 -14.74 8.15 -10.26
C GLY A 237 -14.96 9.04 -9.04
#